data_AF-A0AAJ3PX29-F1
#
_entry.id   AF-A0AAJ3PX29-F1
#
_cell.length_a   1.000
_cell.length_b   1.000
_cell.length_c   1.000
_cell.angle_alpha   90.00
_cell.angle_beta   90.00
_cell.angle_gamma   90.00
#
_symmetry.space_group_name_H-M   'P 1'
#
loop_
_entity.id
_entity.type
_entity.pdbx_description
1 polymer ?
#
loop_
_entity_poly.entity_id
_entity_poly.type
_entity_poly.pdbx_seq_one_letter_code
_entity_poly.pdbx_strand_id
1 'polypeptide(L)'
;MTDDEYEFLVASHGDAVPPRDRIRLHDRQFAALESLLRVMHEDGIDREVRITGIYATAAGRTWIDKKLTAAVDPSSAQALCLEISFWAIERRFEEIAKGEDDD
;
A
#
# COMPACT_ATOMS: atom_id res chain seq x y z
N MET A 1 -22.50 -6.96 5.08
CA MET A 1 -22.02 -6.36 3.83
C MET A 1 -21.03 -7.33 3.26
N THR A 2 -21.36 -7.89 2.10
CA THR A 2 -20.57 -8.94 1.43
C THR A 2 -19.53 -8.31 0.49
N ASP A 3 -18.49 -9.06 0.14
CA ASP A 3 -17.40 -8.57 -0.70
C ASP A 3 -17.89 -8.13 -2.09
N ASP A 4 -18.87 -8.86 -2.64
CA ASP A 4 -19.50 -8.53 -3.94
C ASP A 4 -20.27 -7.20 -3.90
N GLU A 5 -20.95 -6.91 -2.78
CA GLU A 5 -21.67 -5.64 -2.59
C GLU A 5 -20.68 -4.46 -2.45
N TYR A 6 -19.50 -4.70 -1.86
CA TYR A 6 -18.46 -3.69 -1.74
C TYR A 6 -17.76 -3.43 -3.08
N GLU A 7 -17.40 -4.47 -3.84
CA GLU A 7 -16.81 -4.31 -5.17
C GLU A 7 -17.76 -3.55 -6.10
N PHE A 8 -19.05 -3.85 -6.06
CA PHE A 8 -20.07 -3.12 -6.80
C PHE A 8 -20.14 -1.64 -6.38
N LEU A 9 -20.09 -1.36 -5.08
CA LEU A 9 -20.11 0.01 -4.54
C LEU A 9 -18.84 0.81 -4.89
N VAL A 10 -17.67 0.18 -4.83
CA VAL A 10 -16.39 0.80 -5.21
C VAL A 10 -16.32 1.02 -6.72
N ALA A 11 -16.78 0.07 -7.54
CA ALA A 11 -16.83 0.24 -8.99
C ALA A 11 -17.85 1.33 -9.40
N SER A 12 -18.98 1.44 -8.69
CA SER A 12 -20.05 2.37 -9.04
C SER A 12 -19.89 3.78 -8.45
N HIS A 13 -19.27 3.89 -7.27
CA HIS A 13 -19.19 5.14 -6.50
C HIS A 13 -17.78 5.46 -6.02
N GLY A 14 -16.78 4.66 -6.40
CA GLY A 14 -15.39 4.87 -6.00
C GLY A 14 -14.95 6.30 -6.29
N ASP A 15 -15.23 6.83 -7.49
CA ASP A 15 -14.93 8.22 -7.88
C ASP A 15 -15.70 9.30 -7.13
N ALA A 16 -16.81 8.95 -6.46
CA ALA A 16 -17.53 9.86 -5.57
C ALA A 16 -16.93 9.89 -4.15
N VAL A 17 -16.09 8.92 -3.78
CA VAL A 17 -15.36 8.90 -2.51
C VAL A 17 -14.02 9.61 -2.69
N PRO A 18 -13.75 10.70 -1.94
CA PRO A 18 -12.47 11.39 -2.01
C PRO A 18 -11.31 10.39 -1.80
N PRO A 19 -10.19 10.50 -2.55
CA PRO A 19 -9.05 9.59 -2.41
C PRO A 19 -8.54 9.44 -0.97
N ARG A 20 -8.77 10.46 -0.14
CA ARG A 20 -8.40 10.52 1.28
C ARG A 20 -9.21 9.57 2.17
N ASP A 21 -10.38 9.14 1.73
CA ASP A 21 -11.33 8.33 2.50
C ASP A 21 -11.44 6.88 1.98
N ARG A 22 -10.66 6.49 0.96
CA ARG A 22 -10.62 5.12 0.42
C ARG A 22 -9.76 4.15 1.23
N ILE A 23 -9.44 4.48 2.48
CA ILE A 23 -8.58 3.65 3.34
C ILE A 23 -9.47 2.73 4.17
N ARG A 24 -9.54 1.45 3.79
CA ARG A 24 -9.91 0.35 4.69
C ARG A 24 -8.71 -0.56 4.88
N LEU A 25 -7.74 -0.07 5.66
CA LEU A 25 -6.74 -0.93 6.28
C LEU A 25 -7.36 -1.49 7.57
N HIS A 26 -7.21 -2.78 7.82
CA HIS A 26 -7.52 -3.36 9.12
C HIS A 26 -6.61 -2.74 10.20
N ASP A 27 -7.04 -2.72 11.47
CA ASP A 27 -6.26 -2.12 12.57
C ASP A 27 -4.80 -2.60 12.62
N ARG A 28 -4.57 -3.89 12.33
CA ARG A 28 -3.22 -4.48 12.24
C ARG A 28 -2.39 -3.93 11.07
N GLN A 29 -3.03 -3.66 9.95
CA GLN A 29 -2.37 -3.06 8.78
C GLN A 29 -2.09 -1.57 9.00
N PHE A 30 -2.90 -0.86 9.78
CA PHE A 30 -2.63 0.55 10.10
C PHE A 30 -1.35 0.70 10.93
N ALA A 31 -1.17 -0.13 11.97
CA ALA A 31 0.07 -0.14 12.76
C ALA A 31 1.30 -0.54 11.93
N ALA A 32 1.13 -1.48 10.99
CA ALA A 32 2.18 -1.87 10.06
C ALA A 32 2.55 -0.72 9.10
N LEU A 33 1.56 0.08 8.68
CA LEU A 33 1.77 1.27 7.86
C LEU A 33 2.53 2.36 8.59
N GLU A 34 2.17 2.68 9.83
CA GLU A 34 2.91 3.67 10.60
C GLU A 34 4.37 3.25 10.79
N SER A 35 4.61 1.97 11.06
CA SER A 35 5.97 1.41 11.15
C SER A 35 6.73 1.54 9.83
N LEU A 36 6.10 1.23 8.69
CA LEU A 36 6.71 1.36 7.37
C LEU A 36 7.09 2.81 7.07
N LEU A 37 6.14 3.75 7.25
CA LEU A 37 6.39 5.16 6.99
C LEU A 37 7.53 5.69 7.85
N ARG A 38 7.65 5.21 9.08
CA ARG A 38 8.77 5.55 9.96
C ARG A 38 10.09 5.04 9.42
N VAL A 39 10.19 3.76 9.06
CA VAL A 39 11.41 3.18 8.49
C VAL A 39 11.80 3.88 7.19
N MET A 40 10.83 4.15 6.31
CA MET A 40 11.10 4.90 5.08
C MET A 40 11.68 6.28 5.35
N HIS A 41 11.24 6.95 6.41
CA HIS A 41 11.80 8.24 6.80
C HIS A 41 13.18 8.12 7.44
N GLU A 42 13.39 7.12 8.30
CA GLU A 42 14.68 6.84 8.95
C GLU A 42 15.77 6.49 7.92
N ASP A 43 15.41 5.71 6.89
CA ASP A 43 16.30 5.29 5.81
C ASP A 43 16.39 6.32 4.66
N GLY A 44 15.60 7.40 4.72
CA GLY A 44 15.57 8.47 3.72
C GLY A 44 14.91 8.08 2.38
N ILE A 45 14.22 6.95 2.33
CA ILE A 45 13.46 6.45 1.17
C ILE A 45 12.30 7.40 0.84
N ASP A 46 11.78 8.14 1.81
CA ASP A 46 10.76 9.18 1.61
C ASP A 46 11.22 10.33 0.68
N ARG A 47 12.54 10.48 0.47
CA ARG A 47 13.13 11.42 -0.50
C ARG A 47 13.20 10.85 -1.91
N GLU A 48 13.19 9.54 -2.03
CA GLU A 48 13.35 8.78 -3.28
C GLU A 48 12.00 8.39 -3.88
N VAL A 49 11.02 8.11 -3.02
CA VAL A 49 9.70 7.64 -3.40
C VAL A 49 8.63 8.40 -2.64
N ARG A 50 7.64 8.91 -3.39
CA ARG A 50 6.41 9.47 -2.85
C ARG A 50 5.28 8.47 -2.98
N ILE A 51 4.72 8.03 -1.85
CA ILE A 51 3.49 7.25 -1.83
C ILE A 51 2.33 8.17 -2.22
N THR A 52 1.56 7.77 -3.24
CA THR A 52 0.41 8.50 -3.77
C THR A 52 -0.92 7.88 -3.38
N GLY A 53 -0.93 6.61 -2.99
CA GLY A 53 -2.12 5.94 -2.45
C GLY A 53 -1.80 4.56 -1.92
N ILE A 54 -2.65 4.06 -1.03
CA ILE A 54 -2.60 2.69 -0.54
C ILE A 54 -4.01 2.14 -0.65
N TYR A 55 -4.14 0.99 -1.30
CA TYR A 55 -5.42 0.39 -1.64
C TYR A 55 -5.46 -1.03 -1.10
N ALA A 56 -6.50 -1.37 -0.34
CA ALA A 56 -6.81 -2.74 -0.01
C ALA A 56 -7.93 -3.23 -0.94
N THR A 57 -7.73 -4.40 -1.54
CA THR A 57 -8.75 -5.08 -2.36
C THR A 57 -9.58 -6.00 -1.48
N ALA A 58 -10.79 -6.35 -1.93
CA ALA A 58 -11.66 -7.30 -1.24
C ALA A 58 -11.00 -8.69 -1.06
N ALA A 59 -10.13 -9.08 -2.00
CA ALA A 59 -9.32 -10.29 -1.91
C ALA A 59 -8.18 -10.24 -0.86
N GLY A 60 -8.14 -9.21 0.00
CA GLY A 60 -7.13 -9.04 1.05
C GLY A 60 -5.75 -8.63 0.54
N ARG A 61 -5.61 -8.29 -0.76
CA ARG A 61 -4.34 -7.78 -1.30
C ARG A 61 -4.22 -6.29 -1.04
N THR A 62 -3.02 -5.87 -0.65
CA THR A 62 -2.65 -4.46 -0.50
C THR A 62 -1.79 -4.03 -1.69
N TRP A 63 -2.12 -2.87 -2.25
CA TRP A 63 -1.37 -2.21 -3.32
C TRP A 63 -0.93 -0.84 -2.86
N ILE A 64 0.35 -0.51 -3.07
CA ILE A 64 0.95 0.78 -2.74
C ILE A 64 1.25 1.50 -4.05
N ASP A 65 0.43 2.50 -4.37
CA ASP A 65 0.70 3.38 -5.48
C ASP A 65 1.77 4.39 -5.08
N LYS A 66 2.78 4.51 -5.94
CA LYS A 66 4.01 5.22 -5.65
C LYS A 66 4.55 5.91 -6.90
N LYS A 67 5.24 7.03 -6.68
CA LYS A 67 5.96 7.75 -7.71
C LYS A 67 7.39 7.96 -7.27
N LEU A 68 8.33 7.60 -8.14
CA LEU A 68 9.72 7.99 -7.98
C LEU A 68 9.80 9.52 -7.98
N THR A 69 10.59 10.08 -7.08
CA THR A 69 10.91 11.50 -7.11
C THR A 69 11.94 11.77 -8.21
N ALA A 70 12.15 13.04 -8.55
CA ALA A 70 13.18 13.43 -9.50
C ALA A 70 14.61 13.07 -9.04
N ALA A 71 14.79 12.62 -7.79
CA ALA A 71 16.07 12.17 -7.27
C ALA A 71 16.49 10.78 -7.76
N VAL A 72 15.55 9.98 -8.29
CA VAL A 72 15.81 8.62 -8.78
C VAL A 72 15.52 8.53 -10.26
N ASP A 73 16.51 8.10 -11.05
CA ASP A 73 16.31 7.79 -12.46
C ASP A 73 15.51 6.48 -12.61
N PRO A 74 14.39 6.46 -13.38
CA PRO A 74 13.53 5.28 -13.50
C PRO A 74 14.21 4.07 -14.17
N SER A 75 15.29 4.28 -14.93
CA SER A 75 16.03 3.20 -15.59
C SER A 75 17.23 2.72 -14.75
N SER A 76 17.43 3.29 -13.57
CA SER A 76 18.53 2.94 -12.68
C SER A 76 18.28 1.63 -11.94
N ALA A 77 19.37 0.99 -11.51
CA ALA A 77 19.30 -0.17 -10.61
C ALA A 77 18.61 0.18 -9.27
N GLN A 78 18.73 1.43 -8.82
CA GLN A 78 18.07 1.91 -7.60
C GLN A 78 16.54 1.92 -7.73
N ALA A 79 16.00 2.38 -8.88
CA ALA A 79 14.57 2.29 -9.16
C ALA A 79 14.07 0.84 -9.11
N LEU A 80 14.83 -0.10 -9.68
CA LEU A 80 14.50 -1.52 -9.61
C LEU A 80 14.53 -2.07 -8.17
N CYS A 81 15.54 -1.69 -7.37
CA CYS A 81 15.61 -2.07 -5.97
C CYS A 81 14.40 -1.55 -5.19
N LEU A 82 13.98 -0.30 -5.43
CA LEU A 82 12.79 0.27 -4.82
C LEU A 82 11.53 -0.50 -5.22
N GLU A 83 11.34 -0.83 -6.50
CA GLU A 83 10.22 -1.67 -6.95
C GLU A 83 10.16 -3.02 -6.22
N ILE A 84 11.30 -3.71 -6.10
CA ILE A 84 11.39 -5.01 -5.39
C ILE A 84 11.05 -4.84 -3.90
N SER A 85 11.59 -3.79 -3.25
CA SER A 85 11.30 -3.50 -1.84
C SER A 85 9.82 -3.24 -1.60
N PHE A 86 9.17 -2.45 -2.45
CA PHE A 86 7.74 -2.18 -2.34
C PHE A 86 6.89 -3.41 -2.59
N TRP A 87 7.28 -4.28 -3.51
CA TRP A 87 6.60 -5.57 -3.70
C TRP A 87 6.68 -6.46 -2.45
N ALA A 88 7.85 -6.52 -1.81
CA ALA A 88 8.01 -7.26 -0.55
C ALA A 88 7.16 -6.66 0.58
N ILE A 89 7.05 -5.33 0.64
CA ILE A 89 6.21 -4.63 1.59
C ILE A 89 4.72 -4.97 1.33
N GLU A 90 4.21 -4.82 0.12
CA GLU A 90 2.82 -5.16 -0.24
C GLU A 90 2.46 -6.58 0.18
N ARG A 91 3.36 -7.53 -0.07
CA ARG A 91 3.19 -8.92 0.36
C ARG A 91 3.11 -9.04 1.89
N ARG A 92 3.93 -8.29 2.63
CA ARG A 92 3.88 -8.30 4.10
C ARG A 92 2.57 -7.74 4.64
N PHE A 93 1.99 -6.73 3.99
CA PHE A 93 0.67 -6.22 4.34
C PHE A 93 -0.45 -7.25 4.10
N GLU A 94 -0.35 -8.02 3.03
CA GLU A 94 -1.27 -9.12 2.74
C GLU A 94 -1.17 -10.24 3.81
N GLU A 95 0.04 -10.59 4.26
CA GLU A 95 0.25 -11.54 5.36
C GLU A 95 -0.40 -11.04 6.66
N ILE A 96 -0.18 -9.78 7.02
CA ILE A 96 -0.76 -9.16 8.23
C ILE A 96 -2.29 -9.11 8.15
N ALA A 97 -2.85 -8.89 6.95
CA ALA A 97 -4.29 -8.87 6.72
C ALA A 97 -4.95 -10.22 6.95
N LYS A 98 -4.31 -11.29 6.46
CA LYS A 98 -4.78 -12.67 6.62
C LYS A 98 -4.71 -13.14 8.07
N GLY A 99 -3.87 -12.49 8.88
CA GLY A 99 -3.49 -12.98 10.19
C GLY A 99 -2.47 -14.10 10.04
N GLU A 100 -1.52 -14.20 10.97
CA GLU A 100 -0.88 -15.49 11.19
C GLU A 100 -2.02 -16.46 11.54
N ASP A 101 -2.25 -17.48 10.70
CA ASP A 101 -2.86 -18.71 11.17
C ASP A 101 -1.93 -19.22 12.29
N ASP A 102 -2.24 -18.83 13.53
CA ASP A 102 -1.78 -19.51 14.74
C ASP A 102 -2.27 -20.97 14.60
N ASP A 103 -1.37 -21.86 14.18
CA ASP A 103 -1.48 -23.31 14.37
C ASP A 103 -1.02 -23.66 15.80
#